data_AF-A0A0N1IB31-F1
#
_entry.id   AF-A0A0N1IB31-F1
#
_cell.length_a   1.000
_cell.length_b   1.000
_cell.length_c   1.000
_cell.angle_alpha   90.00
_cell.angle_beta   90.00
_cell.angle_gamma   90.00
#
_symmetry.space_group_name_H-M   'P 1'
#
loop_
_entity.id
_entity.type
_entity.pdbx_description
1 polymer ?
#
loop_
_entity_poly.entity_id
_entity_poly.type
_entity_poly.pdbx_seq_one_letter_code
_entity_poly.pdbx_strand_id
1 'polypeptide(L)'
;MDQCVFKCKKCERDTLFPRYNDVRNLLRTRRGRCGEWANCFALLCRALGYDTRHVFDTNDHVWVEIFNLESGEWLHVDPCEGMVDAPLVYSCGWGTRLAYVIAVSRDDVQDVTWRYTVKHKQVCDTTHSKHILVSGYQNN
;
A
#
# COMPACT_ATOMS: atom_id res chain seq x y z
N MET A 1 -7.48 8.46 -15.20
CA MET A 1 -7.88 7.14 -14.65
C MET A 1 -7.30 6.11 -15.57
N ASP A 2 -6.37 5.29 -15.09
CA ASP A 2 -5.86 4.18 -15.89
C ASP A 2 -6.89 3.06 -15.87
N GLN A 3 -7.38 2.69 -17.05
CA GLN A 3 -8.42 1.69 -17.22
C GLN A 3 -7.82 0.43 -17.83
N CYS A 4 -7.72 -0.64 -17.04
CA CYS A 4 -7.33 -1.93 -17.57
C CYS A 4 -8.50 -2.52 -18.37
N VAL A 5 -8.24 -2.90 -19.62
CA VAL A 5 -9.21 -3.58 -20.49
C VAL A 5 -8.74 -5.02 -20.71
N PHE A 6 -9.64 -5.98 -20.50
CA PHE A 6 -9.37 -7.40 -20.63
C PHE A 6 -10.28 -8.03 -21.70
N LYS A 7 -9.71 -8.72 -22.67
CA LYS A 7 -10.47 -9.40 -23.72
C LYS A 7 -10.78 -10.84 -23.36
N CYS A 8 -12.06 -11.23 -23.40
CA CYS A 8 -12.47 -12.61 -23.16
C CYS A 8 -12.12 -13.51 -24.36
N LYS A 9 -11.32 -14.56 -24.14
CA LYS A 9 -10.94 -15.52 -25.21
C LYS A 9 -12.10 -16.36 -25.74
N LYS A 10 -13.24 -16.42 -25.05
CA LYS A 10 -14.40 -17.26 -25.44
C LYS A 10 -15.45 -16.50 -26.24
N CYS A 11 -15.73 -15.25 -25.87
CA CYS A 11 -16.79 -14.46 -26.52
C CYS A 11 -16.29 -13.15 -27.12
N GLU A 12 -14.98 -12.92 -27.13
CA GLU A 12 -14.28 -11.77 -27.72
C GLU A 12 -14.70 -10.38 -27.22
N ARG A 13 -15.55 -10.32 -26.18
CA ARG A 13 -15.96 -9.07 -25.54
C ARG A 13 -14.88 -8.53 -24.61
N ASP A 14 -14.79 -7.21 -24.58
CA ASP A 14 -13.95 -6.47 -23.66
C ASP A 14 -14.62 -6.33 -22.29
N THR A 15 -13.84 -6.53 -21.25
CA THR A 15 -14.24 -6.34 -19.85
C THR A 15 -13.37 -5.26 -19.23
N LEU A 16 -14.02 -4.27 -18.63
CA LEU A 16 -13.34 -3.16 -17.98
C LEU A 16 -13.03 -3.49 -16.52
N PHE A 17 -11.82 -3.15 -16.11
CA PHE A 17 -11.39 -3.13 -14.72
C PHE A 17 -10.86 -1.74 -14.38
N PRO A 18 -11.78 -0.78 -14.13
CA PRO A 18 -11.38 0.56 -13.71
C PRO A 18 -10.69 0.49 -12.33
N ARG A 19 -9.59 1.21 -12.18
CA ARG A 19 -8.90 1.41 -10.89
C ARG A 19 -9.50 2.63 -10.21
N TYR A 20 -10.23 2.43 -9.11
CA TYR A 20 -10.92 3.52 -8.41
C TYR A 20 -10.17 3.94 -7.16
N ASN A 21 -9.99 5.25 -6.97
CA ASN A 21 -9.51 5.82 -5.70
C ASN A 21 -10.66 6.31 -4.81
N ASP A 22 -11.85 6.55 -5.38
CA ASP A 22 -13.03 6.94 -4.61
C ASP A 22 -13.58 5.75 -3.83
N VAL A 23 -13.47 5.82 -2.51
CA VAL A 23 -13.95 4.81 -1.56
C VAL A 23 -15.44 4.48 -1.71
N ARG A 24 -16.28 5.44 -2.17
CA ARG A 24 -17.71 5.16 -2.42
C ARG A 24 -17.90 4.16 -3.56
N ASN A 25 -17.05 4.25 -4.59
CA ASN A 25 -17.03 3.27 -5.67
C ASN A 25 -16.54 1.91 -5.14
N LEU A 26 -15.50 1.90 -4.31
CA LEU A 26 -14.94 0.66 -3.73
C LEU A 26 -15.96 -0.13 -2.90
N LEU A 27 -16.78 0.55 -2.10
CA LEU A 27 -17.86 -0.07 -1.32
C LEU A 27 -18.91 -0.77 -2.19
N ARG A 28 -19.11 -0.28 -3.43
CA ARG A 28 -20.05 -0.84 -4.41
C ARG A 28 -19.42 -1.95 -5.24
N THR A 29 -18.20 -1.73 -5.73
CA THR A 29 -17.53 -2.66 -6.66
C THR A 29 -16.96 -3.89 -5.95
N ARG A 30 -16.54 -3.74 -4.68
CA ARG A 30 -16.01 -4.81 -3.81
C ARG A 30 -14.94 -5.67 -4.48
N ARG A 31 -14.11 -5.05 -5.32
CA ARG A 31 -13.04 -5.70 -6.07
C ARG A 31 -11.92 -4.70 -6.36
N GLY A 32 -10.70 -5.19 -6.45
CA GLY A 32 -9.52 -4.37 -6.69
C GLY A 32 -8.21 -5.11 -6.45
N ARG A 33 -7.11 -4.39 -6.33
CA ARG A 33 -5.79 -4.88 -5.90
C ARG A 33 -5.41 -4.21 -4.56
N CYS A 34 -4.17 -4.36 -4.11
CA CYS A 34 -3.68 -3.81 -2.84
C CYS A 34 -4.14 -2.37 -2.58
N GLY A 35 -4.03 -1.48 -3.57
CA GLY A 35 -4.52 -0.09 -3.51
C GLY A 35 -5.98 0.05 -3.09
N GLU A 36 -6.89 -0.59 -3.81
CA GLU A 36 -8.32 -0.55 -3.50
C GLU A 36 -8.65 -1.23 -2.16
N TRP A 37 -8.00 -2.35 -1.85
CA TRP A 37 -8.21 -3.07 -0.59
C TRP A 37 -7.76 -2.21 0.60
N ALA A 38 -6.56 -1.68 0.58
CA ALA A 38 -6.01 -0.84 1.64
C ALA A 38 -6.82 0.45 1.84
N ASN A 39 -7.23 1.12 0.75
CA ASN A 39 -8.00 2.35 0.81
C ASN A 39 -9.42 2.12 1.38
N CYS A 40 -10.12 1.09 0.88
CA CYS A 40 -11.44 0.73 1.40
C CYS A 40 -11.38 0.28 2.86
N PHE A 41 -10.37 -0.52 3.23
CA PHE A 41 -10.19 -1.00 4.59
C PHE A 41 -9.86 0.13 5.57
N ALA A 42 -8.98 1.06 5.18
CA ALA A 42 -8.67 2.25 5.98
C ALA A 42 -9.94 3.08 6.27
N LEU A 43 -10.82 3.26 5.28
CA LEU A 43 -12.12 3.90 5.51
C LEU A 43 -12.93 3.17 6.57
N LEU A 44 -13.04 1.84 6.49
CA LEU A 44 -13.82 1.03 7.43
C LEU A 44 -13.26 1.14 8.86
N CYS A 45 -11.95 1.08 9.03
CA CYS A 45 -11.30 1.25 10.33
C CYS A 45 -11.62 2.62 10.95
N ARG A 46 -11.49 3.69 10.15
CA ARG A 46 -11.82 5.05 10.58
C ARG A 46 -13.31 5.22 10.92
N ALA A 47 -14.20 4.62 10.14
CA ALA A 47 -15.64 4.65 10.39
C ALA A 47 -16.03 3.94 11.69
N LEU A 48 -15.26 2.92 12.09
CA LEU A 48 -15.43 2.21 13.37
C LEU A 48 -14.75 2.91 14.56
N GLY A 49 -14.07 4.04 14.33
CA GLY A 49 -13.43 4.82 15.39
C GLY A 49 -12.00 4.40 15.72
N TYR A 50 -11.37 3.53 14.92
CA TYR A 50 -9.96 3.21 15.12
C TYR A 50 -9.05 4.34 14.65
N ASP A 51 -7.94 4.54 15.34
CA ASP A 51 -6.82 5.32 14.82
C ASP A 51 -6.09 4.49 13.76
N THR A 52 -5.96 5.09 12.58
CA THR A 52 -5.58 4.36 11.37
C THR A 52 -4.62 5.19 10.55
N ARG A 53 -3.55 4.56 10.09
CA ARG A 53 -2.61 5.10 9.11
C ARG A 53 -2.75 4.34 7.81
N HIS A 54 -2.74 5.07 6.69
CA HIS A 54 -2.50 4.48 5.38
C HIS A 54 -0.99 4.42 5.16
N VAL A 55 -0.47 3.25 4.81
CA VAL A 55 0.97 3.05 4.67
C VAL A 55 1.28 2.71 3.22
N PHE A 56 2.27 3.39 2.65
CA PHE A 56 2.77 3.09 1.32
C PHE A 56 4.27 2.82 1.36
N ASP A 57 4.69 1.82 0.60
CA ASP A 57 6.10 1.65 0.25
C ASP A 57 6.38 2.21 -1.14
N THR A 58 7.65 2.52 -1.41
CA THR A 58 8.07 3.01 -2.74
C THR A 58 8.15 1.93 -3.82
N ASN A 59 7.84 0.68 -3.48
CA ASN A 59 7.83 -0.47 -4.39
C ASN A 59 6.40 -0.81 -4.89
N ASP A 60 5.47 0.15 -4.81
CA ASP A 60 4.08 0.03 -5.28
C ASP A 60 3.22 -0.95 -4.46
N HIS A 61 3.53 -1.12 -3.16
CA HIS A 61 2.64 -1.81 -2.22
C HIS A 61 2.10 -0.86 -1.15
N VAL A 62 0.86 -1.10 -0.75
CA VAL A 62 0.16 -0.29 0.25
C VAL A 62 -0.65 -1.16 1.19
N TRP A 63 -0.73 -0.73 2.45
CA TRP A 63 -1.46 -1.41 3.52
C TRP A 63 -1.90 -0.40 4.57
N VAL A 64 -2.28 -0.88 5.75
CA VAL A 64 -2.84 -0.07 6.84
C VAL A 64 -2.12 -0.36 8.15
N GLU A 65 -1.97 0.63 9.02
CA GLU A 65 -1.68 0.40 10.44
C GLU A 65 -2.88 0.82 11.30
N ILE A 66 -3.17 0.07 12.36
CA ILE A 66 -4.22 0.36 13.33
C ILE A 66 -3.59 0.50 14.71
N PHE A 67 -3.88 1.58 15.43
CA PHE A 67 -3.35 1.75 16.77
C PHE A 67 -4.09 0.84 17.76
N ASN A 68 -3.34 0.04 18.50
CA ASN A 68 -3.85 -0.76 19.60
C ASN A 68 -3.73 0.04 20.90
N LEU A 69 -4.87 0.41 21.48
CA LEU A 69 -4.94 1.16 22.74
C LEU A 69 -4.41 0.37 23.94
N GLU A 70 -4.53 -0.97 23.92
CA GLU A 70 -4.10 -1.80 25.05
C GLU A 70 -2.57 -1.93 25.11
N SER A 71 -1.92 -2.11 23.96
CA SER A 71 -0.45 -2.21 23.89
C SER A 71 0.24 -0.85 23.72
N GLY A 72 -0.47 0.17 23.24
CA GLY A 72 0.11 1.46 22.88
C GLY A 72 0.96 1.42 21.61
N GLU A 73 0.71 0.47 20.71
CA GLU A 73 1.50 0.23 19.51
C GLU A 73 0.66 0.24 18.23
N TRP A 74 1.29 0.56 17.11
CA TRP A 74 0.69 0.44 15.78
C TRP A 74 0.79 -0.99 15.28
N LEU A 75 -0.34 -1.63 15.02
CA LEU A 75 -0.41 -2.96 14.42
C LEU A 75 -0.39 -2.83 12.90
N HIS A 76 0.50 -3.58 12.26
CA HIS A 76 0.50 -3.76 10.81
C HIS A 76 -0.76 -4.55 10.38
N VAL A 77 -1.46 -4.11 9.34
CA VAL A 77 -2.61 -4.82 8.76
C VAL A 77 -2.57 -4.75 7.24
N ASP A 78 -2.49 -5.91 6.59
CA ASP A 78 -2.58 -6.03 5.14
C ASP A 78 -3.91 -6.71 4.74
N PRO A 79 -4.91 -5.94 4.30
CA PRO A 79 -6.20 -6.49 3.91
C PRO A 79 -6.17 -7.23 2.57
N CYS A 80 -5.16 -6.99 1.73
CA CYS A 80 -4.99 -7.72 0.47
C CYS A 80 -4.54 -9.16 0.74
N GLU A 81 -3.66 -9.32 1.74
CA GLU A 81 -3.08 -10.61 2.13
C GLU A 81 -3.79 -11.28 3.32
N GLY A 82 -4.72 -10.58 3.98
CA GLY A 82 -5.42 -11.09 5.17
C GLY A 82 -4.52 -11.26 6.38
N MET A 83 -3.53 -10.38 6.55
CA MET A 83 -2.51 -10.48 7.60
C MET A 83 -2.65 -9.37 8.64
N VAL A 84 -2.35 -9.71 9.89
CA VAL A 84 -2.28 -8.78 11.02
C VAL A 84 -0.97 -9.04 11.78
N ASP A 85 -0.30 -7.96 12.15
CA ASP A 85 0.93 -7.92 12.95
C ASP A 85 2.10 -8.77 12.42
N ALA A 86 2.21 -8.86 11.09
CA ALA A 86 3.32 -9.49 10.39
C ALA A 86 4.18 -8.49 9.57
N PRO A 87 4.78 -7.43 10.17
CA PRO A 87 5.44 -6.35 9.43
C PRO A 87 6.66 -6.81 8.61
N LEU A 88 7.29 -7.93 8.96
CA LEU A 88 8.43 -8.47 8.20
C LEU A 88 8.02 -9.35 7.00
N VAL A 89 6.72 -9.49 6.71
CA VAL A 89 6.24 -10.29 5.57
C VAL A 89 6.85 -9.82 4.25
N TYR A 90 7.00 -8.52 4.06
CA TYR A 90 7.53 -7.97 2.80
C TYR A 90 9.03 -8.19 2.66
N SER A 91 9.81 -7.82 3.67
CA SER A 91 11.28 -7.85 3.59
C SER A 91 11.88 -9.25 3.79
N CYS A 92 11.29 -10.05 4.66
CA CYS A 92 11.76 -11.40 4.99
C CYS A 92 10.93 -12.48 4.30
N GLY A 93 9.60 -12.33 4.23
CA GLY A 93 8.72 -13.30 3.59
C GLY A 93 8.86 -13.28 2.06
N TRP A 94 8.61 -12.13 1.42
CA TRP A 94 8.71 -11.98 -0.03
C TRP A 94 10.14 -11.74 -0.51
N GLY A 95 11.04 -11.37 0.40
CA GLY A 95 12.42 -11.02 0.08
C GLY A 95 12.56 -9.65 -0.60
N THR A 96 11.51 -8.81 -0.55
CA THR A 96 11.51 -7.49 -1.16
C THR A 96 12.55 -6.58 -0.53
N ARG A 97 13.38 -5.94 -1.37
CA ARG A 97 14.30 -4.88 -0.91
C ARG A 97 13.52 -3.58 -0.77
N LEU A 98 13.12 -3.26 0.45
CA LEU A 98 12.43 -2.00 0.77
C LEU A 98 13.39 -0.79 0.66
N ALA A 99 12.85 0.38 0.33
CA ALA A 99 13.57 1.65 0.31
C ALA A 99 12.95 2.66 1.28
N TYR A 100 11.73 3.15 1.01
CA TYR A 100 10.98 3.97 1.97
C TYR A 100 9.61 3.38 2.22
N VAL A 101 9.18 3.41 3.48
CA VAL A 101 7.82 3.09 3.91
C VAL A 101 7.31 4.25 4.75
N ILE A 102 6.28 4.93 4.25
CA ILE A 102 5.73 6.13 4.88
C ILE A 102 4.30 5.85 5.30
N ALA A 103 4.01 6.13 6.57
CA ALA A 103 2.68 6.06 7.15
C ALA A 103 2.07 7.46 7.26
N VAL A 104 0.80 7.59 6.86
CA VAL A 104 0.04 8.84 6.88
C VAL A 104 -1.25 8.62 7.65
N SER A 105 -1.49 9.42 8.69
CA SER A 105 -2.76 9.47 9.43
C SER A 105 -3.46 10.82 9.22
N ARG A 106 -4.56 11.03 9.97
CA ARG A 106 -5.18 12.36 10.09
C ARG A 106 -4.25 13.36 10.79
N ASP A 107 -3.45 12.89 11.74
CA ASP A 107 -2.77 13.71 12.72
C ASP A 107 -1.26 13.86 12.44
N ASP A 108 -0.68 12.93 11.68
CA ASP A 108 0.76 12.88 11.42
C ASP A 108 1.15 12.15 10.12
N VAL A 109 2.43 12.32 9.78
CA VAL A 109 3.15 11.57 8.74
C VAL A 109 4.44 11.07 9.36
N GLN A 110 4.74 9.78 9.21
CA GLN A 110 5.90 9.16 9.83
C GLN A 110 6.61 8.22 8.85
N ASP A 111 7.94 8.31 8.81
CA ASP A 111 8.77 7.26 8.22
C ASP A 111 8.78 6.05 9.15
N VAL A 112 8.18 4.96 8.70
CA VAL A 112 8.05 3.70 9.44
C VAL A 112 8.92 2.60 8.84
N THR A 113 9.86 2.93 7.96
CA THR A 113 10.70 1.98 7.21
C THR A 113 11.32 0.90 8.08
N TRP A 114 11.87 1.28 9.24
CA TRP A 114 12.55 0.34 10.15
C TRP A 114 11.62 -0.69 10.81
N ARG A 115 10.30 -0.45 10.82
CA ARG A 115 9.32 -1.44 11.29
C ARG A 115 9.22 -2.63 10.32
N TYR A 116 9.40 -2.38 9.03
CA TYR A 116 9.10 -3.34 7.96
C TYR A 116 10.34 -4.09 7.45
N THR A 117 11.52 -3.80 7.98
CA THR A 117 12.77 -4.47 7.58
C THR A 117 13.76 -4.54 8.71
N VAL A 118 14.46 -5.67 8.82
CA VAL A 118 15.65 -5.80 9.67
C VAL A 118 16.95 -5.56 8.89
N LYS A 119 16.86 -5.40 7.56
CA LYS A 119 18.00 -5.27 6.64
C LYS A 119 18.39 -3.80 6.47
N HIS A 120 18.57 -3.06 7.57
CA HIS A 120 18.68 -1.59 7.55
C HIS A 120 19.83 -1.07 6.66
N LYS A 121 20.97 -1.76 6.65
CA LYS A 121 22.12 -1.39 5.81
C LYS A 121 21.74 -1.37 4.32
N GLN A 122 20.99 -2.37 3.86
CA GLN A 122 20.55 -2.47 2.45
C GLN A 122 19.63 -1.31 2.06
N VAL A 123 18.82 -0.82 2.99
CA VAL A 123 17.96 0.35 2.79
C VAL A 123 18.81 1.61 2.63
N CYS A 124 19.73 1.86 3.56
CA CYS A 124 20.62 3.03 3.53
C CYS A 124 21.49 3.09 2.26
N ASP A 125 21.95 1.94 1.77
CA ASP A 125 22.74 1.85 0.53
C ASP A 125 21.91 2.24 -0.71
N THR A 126 20.61 1.94 -0.71
CA THR A 126 19.69 2.35 -1.78
C THR A 126 19.55 3.87 -1.84
N THR A 127 19.55 4.55 -0.69
CA THR A 127 19.50 6.02 -0.61
C THR A 127 20.76 6.68 -1.15
N HIS A 128 21.92 6.01 -1.07
CA HIS A 128 23.19 6.52 -1.63
C HIS A 128 23.32 6.31 -3.13
N SER A 129 22.61 5.34 -3.71
CA SER A 129 22.62 5.06 -5.14
C SER A 129 21.64 5.99 -5.87
N LYS A 130 22.09 7.23 -6.12
CA LYS A 130 21.45 8.19 -7.03
C LYS A 130 21.07 7.51 -8.35
N HIS A 131 19.79 7.28 -8.63
CA HIS A 131 19.21 7.26 -9.98
C HIS A 131 17.67 7.06 -10.00
N ILE A 132 16.94 7.60 -9.02
CA ILE A 132 15.49 7.77 -9.17
C ILE A 132 15.24 9.26 -9.00
N LEU A 133 15.29 9.99 -10.11
CA LEU A 133 14.49 11.18 -10.42
C LEU A 133 14.99 11.70 -11.79
N VAL A 134 14.04 11.94 -12.69
CA VAL A 134 14.15 12.47 -14.06
C VAL A 134 14.49 11.46 -15.17
N SER A 135 13.50 10.64 -15.53
CA SER A 135 13.30 10.22 -16.93
C SER A 135 11.83 10.40 -17.28
N GLY A 136 11.47 11.59 -17.77
CA GLY A 136 10.08 11.87 -18.15
C GLY A 136 9.74 13.33 -18.36
N TYR A 137 10.67 14.16 -18.85
CA TYR A 137 10.33 15.43 -19.50
C TYR A 137 11.47 15.89 -20.41
N GLN A 138 11.69 15.17 -21.51
CA GLN A 138 12.34 15.72 -22.70
C GLN A 138 11.64 15.17 -23.95
N ASN A 139 11.10 16.12 -24.73
CA ASN A 139 10.77 16.08 -26.16
C ASN A 139 9.54 15.26 -26.62
N ASN A 140 8.40 15.94 -26.75
CA ASN A 140 7.96 16.51 -28.04
C ASN A 140 6.84 17.53 -27.83
#